data_AF-K0SNF3-F1
#
_entry.id   AF-K0SNF3-F1
#
_cell.length_a   1.000
_cell.length_b   1.000
_cell.length_c   1.000
_cell.angle_alpha   90.00
_cell.angle_beta   90.00
_cell.angle_gamma   90.00
#
_symmetry.space_group_name_H-M   'P 1'
#
loop_
_entity.id
_entity.type
_entity.pdbx_description
1 polymer ?
#
loop_
_entity_poly.entity_id
_entity_poly.type
_entity_poly.pdbx_seq_one_letter_code
_entity_poly.pdbx_strand_id
1 'polypeptide(L)'
;MELTANVIAERMCASVDQDGNDLLLLDAFVDYRKTGDALNLEDQFVSENGVTYARRSTIGWEICVKWTNGSTSWEKASNLKECYPAELAEFAMKSEIDHEPAFNWWVRQVLKRRDRIVSQVKGRAKLSKEARAKKYSQRTRKFGIEVPRTVEDAVRLDEENGNTLWQDAIAKEMTSVRFGFRTLKDGEKVPVGFKFIRCHMIFDVKMEDFRRKARLVAGGHMTEVHPSITYASVVSRETVRIALTLAALNQMDVKTADIQNAF
;
A
#
# COMPACT_ATOMS: atom_id res chain seq x y z
N MET A 1 -8.38 12.39 -10.69
CA MET A 1 -8.30 10.97 -10.31
C MET A 1 -7.14 10.81 -9.34
N GLU A 2 -7.43 10.43 -8.10
CA GLU A 2 -6.46 10.49 -7.00
C GLU A 2 -5.72 9.14 -6.89
N LEU A 3 -4.54 9.00 -7.50
CA LEU A 3 -3.67 7.84 -7.25
C LEU A 3 -3.08 7.95 -5.83
N THR A 4 -3.69 7.28 -4.87
CA THR A 4 -3.15 7.15 -3.51
C THR A 4 -1.93 6.24 -3.49
N ALA A 5 -1.01 6.47 -2.55
CA ALA A 5 0.21 5.66 -2.37
C ALA A 5 -0.11 4.16 -2.16
N ASN A 6 -1.32 3.84 -1.71
CA ASN A 6 -1.83 2.49 -1.56
C ASN A 6 -2.06 1.80 -2.92
N VAL A 7 -2.58 2.51 -3.93
CA VAL A 7 -2.79 1.96 -5.28
C VAL A 7 -1.44 1.64 -5.94
N ILE A 8 -0.44 2.49 -5.72
CA ILE A 8 0.94 2.26 -6.19
C ILE A 8 1.56 1.05 -5.46
N ALA A 9 1.36 0.93 -4.14
CA ALA A 9 1.86 -0.20 -3.36
C ALA A 9 1.13 -1.53 -3.66
N GLU A 10 -0.18 -1.50 -3.92
CA GLU A 10 -0.97 -2.66 -4.34
C GLU A 10 -0.52 -3.17 -5.70
N ARG A 11 -0.26 -2.27 -6.65
CA ARG A 11 0.29 -2.62 -7.97
C ARG A 11 1.72 -3.19 -7.88
N MET A 12 2.52 -2.74 -6.91
CA MET A 12 3.85 -3.30 -6.65
C MET A 12 3.80 -4.69 -5.97
N CYS A 13 2.70 -5.02 -5.27
CA CYS A 13 2.53 -6.29 -4.56
C CYS A 13 1.68 -7.33 -5.31
N ALA A 14 0.92 -6.94 -6.35
CA ALA A 14 0.13 -7.85 -7.17
C ALA A 14 0.98 -8.38 -8.34
N SER A 15 1.85 -9.35 -8.05
CA SER A 15 2.74 -9.98 -9.02
C SER A 15 2.40 -11.42 -9.38
N VAL A 16 1.21 -11.93 -9.03
CA VAL A 16 0.69 -13.22 -9.55
C VAL A 16 -0.84 -13.18 -9.62
N ASP A 17 -1.44 -13.60 -10.73
CA ASP A 17 -2.90 -13.82 -10.81
C ASP A 17 -3.27 -15.20 -10.25
N GLN A 18 -4.56 -15.44 -9.99
CA GLN A 18 -5.06 -16.69 -9.40
C GLN A 18 -4.99 -17.90 -10.35
N ASP A 19 -4.62 -17.69 -11.63
CA ASP A 19 -4.66 -18.70 -12.69
C ASP A 19 -3.25 -19.12 -13.17
N GLY A 20 -2.18 -18.57 -12.59
CA GLY A 20 -0.80 -18.97 -12.89
C GLY A 20 -0.27 -18.44 -14.21
N ASN A 21 -0.83 -17.36 -14.74
CA ASN A 21 -0.24 -16.68 -15.89
C ASN A 21 0.86 -15.71 -15.43
N ASP A 22 1.98 -15.69 -16.17
CA ASP A 22 2.99 -14.66 -15.99
C ASP A 22 2.35 -13.28 -16.21
N LEU A 23 2.17 -12.50 -15.14
CA LEU A 23 1.93 -11.06 -15.26
C LEU A 23 3.17 -10.49 -15.94
N LEU A 24 3.05 -10.16 -17.22
CA LEU A 24 4.09 -9.48 -17.99
C LEU A 24 4.39 -8.16 -17.27
N LEU A 25 5.47 -8.17 -16.47
CA LEU A 25 5.91 -6.97 -15.79
C LEU A 25 6.57 -6.06 -16.83
N LEU A 26 6.22 -4.78 -16.78
CA LEU A 26 6.87 -3.74 -17.57
C LEU A 26 8.37 -3.72 -17.24
N ASP A 27 9.22 -3.96 -18.24
CA ASP A 27 10.68 -3.75 -18.14
C ASP A 27 11.00 -2.30 -18.54
N ALA A 28 10.63 -1.91 -19.76
CA ALA A 28 10.86 -0.57 -20.27
C ALA A 28 9.88 -0.18 -21.38
N PHE A 29 9.67 1.13 -21.55
CA PHE A 29 9.15 1.68 -22.80
C PHE A 29 10.31 1.90 -23.76
N VAL A 30 10.20 1.35 -24.97
CA VAL A 30 11.32 1.29 -25.93
C VAL A 30 11.06 2.08 -27.21
N ASP A 31 9.81 2.30 -27.59
CA ASP A 31 9.45 3.05 -28.80
C ASP A 31 8.04 3.63 -28.69
N TYR A 32 7.67 4.52 -29.60
CA TYR A 32 6.31 5.07 -29.71
C TYR A 32 5.90 5.22 -31.17
N ARG A 33 4.58 5.20 -31.42
CA ARG A 33 4.02 5.50 -32.73
C ARG A 33 2.73 6.28 -32.63
N LYS A 34 2.52 7.11 -33.64
CA LYS A 34 1.33 7.93 -33.83
C LYS A 34 0.52 7.34 -34.99
N THR A 35 -0.73 7.00 -34.72
CA THR A 35 -1.70 6.58 -35.75
C THR A 35 -2.45 7.79 -36.30
N GLY A 36 -3.18 7.63 -37.40
CA GLY A 36 -3.93 8.72 -38.04
C GLY A 36 -5.03 9.33 -37.17
N ASP A 37 -5.47 8.63 -36.11
CA ASP A 37 -6.50 9.12 -35.19
C ASP A 37 -5.95 10.05 -34.09
N ALA A 38 -4.64 10.27 -34.06
CA ALA A 38 -4.00 11.06 -33.03
C ALA A 38 -4.20 12.56 -33.24
N LEU A 39 -4.62 13.24 -32.17
CA LEU A 39 -4.73 14.70 -32.16
C LEU A 39 -3.34 15.34 -32.40
N ASN A 40 -3.25 16.18 -33.43
CA ASN A 40 -2.05 16.97 -33.71
C ASN A 40 -1.98 18.20 -32.80
N LEU A 41 -0.76 18.68 -32.58
CA LEU A 41 -0.50 19.87 -31.78
C LEU A 41 -1.17 21.13 -32.36
N GLU A 42 -1.24 21.23 -33.69
CA GLU A 42 -1.89 22.34 -34.40
C GLU A 42 -3.41 22.40 -34.15
N ASP A 43 -4.06 21.24 -34.06
CA ASP A 43 -5.51 21.12 -33.82
C ASP A 43 -5.88 21.13 -32.34
N GLN A 44 -4.89 21.32 -31.45
CA GLN A 44 -5.10 21.22 -30.02
C GLN A 44 -6.00 22.35 -29.50
N PHE A 45 -5.85 23.57 -30.02
CA PHE A 45 -6.57 24.74 -29.53
C PHE A 45 -7.82 24.99 -30.35
N VAL A 46 -8.98 24.91 -29.69
CA VAL A 46 -10.28 25.16 -30.33
C VAL A 46 -11.00 26.28 -29.60
N SER A 47 -11.62 27.17 -30.37
CA SER A 47 -12.45 28.25 -29.87
C SER A 47 -13.92 27.95 -30.16
N GLU A 48 -14.71 27.78 -29.10
CA GLU A 48 -16.16 27.62 -29.17
C GLU A 48 -16.80 28.69 -28.28
N ASN A 49 -17.77 29.43 -28.81
CA ASN A 49 -18.49 30.48 -28.07
C ASN A 49 -17.59 31.54 -27.41
N GLY A 50 -16.47 31.90 -28.05
CA GLY A 50 -15.53 32.90 -27.55
C GLY A 50 -14.59 32.42 -26.44
N VAL A 51 -14.62 31.13 -26.08
CA VAL A 51 -13.71 30.51 -25.11
C VAL A 51 -12.76 29.57 -25.84
N THR A 52 -11.46 29.85 -25.75
CA THR A 52 -10.41 28.98 -26.27
C THR A 52 -10.04 27.93 -25.22
N TYR A 53 -10.13 26.65 -25.57
CA TYR A 53 -9.67 25.55 -24.73
C TYR A 53 -8.74 24.60 -25.49
N ALA A 54 -7.85 23.94 -24.74
CA ALA A 54 -6.94 22.94 -25.28
C ALA A 54 -7.59 21.54 -25.20
N ARG A 55 -7.85 20.93 -26.36
CA ARG A 55 -8.25 19.53 -26.47
C ARG A 55 -7.11 18.62 -26.00
N ARG A 56 -7.49 17.49 -25.39
CA ARG A 56 -6.58 16.53 -24.74
C ARG A 56 -7.03 15.14 -25.11
N SER A 57 -6.17 14.34 -25.71
CA SER A 57 -6.52 12.98 -26.11
C SER A 57 -5.28 12.12 -26.18
N THR A 58 -5.34 10.93 -25.58
CA THR A 58 -4.35 9.86 -25.76
C THR A 58 -4.73 8.91 -26.89
N ILE A 59 -5.85 9.16 -27.58
CA ILE A 59 -6.29 8.36 -28.73
C ILE A 59 -5.24 8.48 -29.83
N GLY A 60 -5.01 7.37 -30.50
CA GLY A 60 -4.08 7.25 -31.61
C GLY A 60 -2.61 7.20 -31.23
N TRP A 61 -2.29 7.16 -29.93
CA TRP A 61 -0.93 6.95 -29.43
C TRP A 61 -0.75 5.53 -28.91
N GLU A 62 0.29 4.87 -29.42
CA GLU A 62 0.71 3.54 -28.97
C GLU A 62 2.19 3.57 -28.59
N ILE A 63 2.53 2.87 -27.51
CA ILE A 63 3.88 2.79 -26.97
C ILE A 63 4.33 1.34 -27.04
N CYS A 64 5.53 1.11 -27.55
CA CYS A 64 6.14 -0.20 -27.55
C CYS A 64 6.67 -0.50 -26.14
N VAL A 65 6.09 -1.52 -25.53
CA VAL A 65 6.42 -2.01 -24.21
C VAL A 65 7.33 -3.20 -24.35
N LYS A 66 8.49 -3.15 -23.70
CA LYS A 66 9.33 -4.31 -23.46
C LYS A 66 8.94 -4.92 -22.11
N TRP A 67 8.67 -6.21 -22.12
CA TRP A 67 8.28 -6.99 -20.96
C TRP A 67 9.49 -7.68 -20.34
N THR A 68 9.41 -8.04 -19.06
CA THR A 68 10.51 -8.70 -18.34
C THR A 68 10.95 -10.04 -18.93
N ASN A 69 10.07 -10.73 -19.66
CA ASN A 69 10.40 -11.94 -20.41
C ASN A 69 11.14 -11.66 -21.73
N GLY A 70 11.43 -10.39 -22.04
CA GLY A 70 12.13 -9.96 -23.24
C GLY A 70 11.25 -9.77 -24.48
N SER A 71 9.95 -10.09 -24.41
CA SER A 71 9.03 -9.82 -25.53
C SER A 71 8.64 -8.35 -25.60
N THR A 72 8.09 -7.93 -26.73
CA THR A 72 7.60 -6.56 -26.95
C THR A 72 6.19 -6.54 -27.50
N SER A 73 5.34 -5.62 -27.03
CA SER A 73 4.01 -5.37 -27.61
C SER A 73 3.71 -3.87 -27.73
N TRP A 74 2.83 -3.51 -28.65
CA TRP A 74 2.34 -2.14 -28.81
C TRP A 74 1.08 -1.95 -27.97
N GLU A 75 1.15 -1.07 -26.98
CA GLU A 75 0.06 -0.82 -26.03
C GLU A 75 -0.47 0.60 -26.15
N LYS A 76 -1.78 0.77 -25.95
CA LYS A 76 -2.41 2.09 -26.00
C LYS A 76 -1.90 2.99 -24.89
N ALA A 77 -1.54 4.23 -25.23
CA ALA A 77 -1.09 5.22 -24.25
C ALA A 77 -2.13 5.50 -23.15
N SER A 78 -3.43 5.38 -23.45
CA SER A 78 -4.51 5.48 -22.45
C SER A 78 -4.38 4.45 -21.34
N ASN A 79 -4.08 3.19 -21.70
CA ASN A 79 -3.99 2.09 -20.74
C ASN A 79 -2.72 2.24 -19.91
N LEU A 80 -1.61 2.56 -20.56
CA LEU A 80 -0.33 2.77 -19.90
C LEU A 80 -0.32 3.98 -18.97
N LYS A 81 -1.09 5.04 -19.28
CA LYS A 81 -1.25 6.18 -18.38
C LYS A 81 -1.97 5.80 -17.08
N GLU A 82 -2.93 4.90 -17.13
CA GLU A 82 -3.65 4.45 -15.91
C GLU A 82 -2.82 3.43 -15.10
N CYS A 83 -2.06 2.56 -15.79
CA CYS A 83 -1.28 1.51 -15.15
C CYS A 83 0.13 1.95 -14.70
N TYR A 84 0.83 2.71 -15.54
CA TYR A 84 2.25 3.09 -15.39
C TYR A 84 2.48 4.60 -15.66
N PRO A 85 1.75 5.49 -14.97
CA PRO A 85 1.82 6.92 -15.24
C PRO A 85 3.21 7.53 -15.03
N ALA A 86 3.96 7.07 -14.04
CA ALA A 86 5.26 7.68 -13.73
C ALA A 86 6.31 7.31 -14.78
N GLU A 87 6.37 6.03 -15.13
CA GLU A 87 7.26 5.46 -16.14
C GLU A 87 6.95 6.06 -17.52
N LEU A 88 5.66 6.20 -17.85
CA LEU A 88 5.25 6.75 -19.14
C LEU A 88 5.55 8.25 -19.22
N ALA A 89 5.39 8.98 -18.12
CA ALA A 89 5.78 10.38 -18.03
C ALA A 89 7.29 10.57 -18.21
N GLU A 90 8.11 9.70 -17.63
CA GLU A 90 9.56 9.73 -17.84
C GLU A 90 9.95 9.42 -19.27
N PHE A 91 9.33 8.40 -19.87
CA PHE A 91 9.55 8.04 -21.26
C PHE A 91 9.16 9.17 -22.20
N ALA A 92 8.01 9.82 -21.97
CA ALA A 92 7.55 10.95 -22.76
C ALA A 92 8.54 12.13 -22.73
N MET A 93 9.10 12.44 -21.56
CA MET A 93 10.15 13.46 -21.42
C MET A 93 11.44 13.07 -22.15
N LYS A 94 11.89 11.81 -22.01
CA LYS A 94 13.14 11.33 -22.64
C LYS A 94 13.03 11.26 -24.17
N SER A 95 11.84 10.95 -24.67
CA SER A 95 11.54 10.86 -26.09
C SER A 95 11.06 12.17 -26.69
N GLU A 96 11.05 13.25 -25.89
CA GLU A 96 10.64 14.62 -26.28
C GLU A 96 9.20 14.73 -26.82
N ILE A 97 8.30 13.82 -26.44
CA ILE A 97 6.87 13.83 -26.82
C ILE A 97 5.97 14.40 -25.72
N ASP A 98 6.53 14.89 -24.60
CA ASP A 98 5.77 15.39 -23.45
C ASP A 98 4.90 16.62 -23.78
N HIS A 99 5.23 17.35 -24.83
CA HIS A 99 4.51 18.54 -25.29
C HIS A 99 3.24 18.20 -26.10
N GLU A 100 3.11 16.98 -26.61
CA GLU A 100 1.98 16.56 -27.44
C GLU A 100 0.66 16.54 -26.63
N PRO A 101 -0.51 16.72 -27.28
CA PRO A 101 -1.82 16.74 -26.61
C PRO A 101 -2.17 15.50 -25.79
N ALA A 102 -1.50 14.38 -26.06
CA ALA A 102 -1.62 13.15 -25.30
C ALA A 102 -0.96 13.23 -23.91
N PHE A 103 0.05 14.08 -23.73
CA PHE A 103 0.95 14.06 -22.57
C PHE A 103 0.98 15.37 -21.76
N ASN A 104 0.89 16.52 -22.43
CA ASN A 104 1.21 17.84 -21.87
C ASN A 104 0.40 18.26 -20.63
N TRP A 105 -0.81 17.71 -20.47
CA TRP A 105 -1.71 18.08 -19.39
C TRP A 105 -1.51 17.29 -18.09
N TRP A 106 -0.73 16.20 -18.11
CA TRP A 106 -0.57 15.33 -16.94
C TRP A 106 0.89 14.95 -16.62
N VAL A 107 1.78 14.83 -17.61
CA VAL A 107 3.16 14.36 -17.42
C VAL A 107 3.90 15.15 -16.34
N ARG A 108 3.88 16.49 -16.42
CA ARG A 108 4.54 17.36 -15.43
C ARG A 108 4.01 17.18 -14.01
N GLN A 109 2.69 16.99 -13.87
CA GLN A 109 2.05 16.82 -12.56
C GLN A 109 2.44 15.49 -11.92
N VAL A 110 2.50 14.42 -12.72
CA VAL A 110 2.91 13.08 -12.27
C VAL A 110 4.36 13.08 -11.80
N LEU A 111 5.29 13.64 -12.59
CA LEU A 111 6.70 13.71 -12.23
C LEU A 111 6.93 14.52 -10.94
N LYS A 112 6.26 15.66 -10.80
CA LYS A 112 6.33 16.47 -9.56
C LYS A 112 5.83 15.69 -8.34
N ARG A 113 4.76 14.89 -8.49
CA ARG A 113 4.23 14.04 -7.42
C ARG A 113 5.22 12.93 -7.06
N ARG A 114 5.81 12.26 -8.06
CA ARG A 114 6.87 11.25 -7.89
C ARG A 114 8.03 11.83 -7.08
N ASP A 115 8.56 12.97 -7.48
CA ASP A 115 9.72 13.60 -6.81
C ASP A 115 9.41 14.03 -5.38
N ARG A 116 8.18 14.48 -5.11
CA ARG A 116 7.71 14.77 -3.75
C ARG A 116 7.69 13.50 -2.90
N ILE A 117 7.21 12.38 -3.42
CA ILE A 117 7.19 11.11 -2.69
C ILE A 117 8.64 10.63 -2.46
N VAL A 118 9.48 10.62 -3.49
CA VAL A 118 10.88 10.20 -3.41
C VAL A 118 11.65 11.06 -2.42
N SER A 119 11.47 12.38 -2.43
CA SER A 119 12.11 13.29 -1.46
C SER A 119 11.60 13.06 -0.03
N GLN A 120 10.32 12.75 0.17
CA GLN A 120 9.80 12.35 1.48
C GLN A 120 10.43 11.03 1.97
N VAL A 121 10.57 10.04 1.09
CA VAL A 121 11.19 8.74 1.42
C VAL A 121 12.69 8.92 1.73
N LYS A 122 13.44 9.61 0.86
CA LYS A 122 14.86 9.95 1.09
C LYS A 122 15.03 10.79 2.34
N GLY A 123 14.14 11.74 2.59
CA GLY A 123 14.10 12.53 3.82
C GLY A 123 13.95 11.65 5.06
N ARG A 124 13.02 10.68 5.05
CA ARG A 124 12.85 9.69 6.14
C ARG A 124 14.11 8.83 6.33
N ALA A 125 14.75 8.43 5.24
CA ALA A 125 15.98 7.64 5.26
C ALA A 125 17.18 8.42 5.81
N LYS A 126 17.29 9.71 5.51
CA LYS A 126 18.39 10.61 5.92
C LYS A 126 18.25 11.25 7.31
N LEU A 127 17.11 11.13 7.98
CA LEU A 127 16.97 11.65 9.35
C LEU A 127 17.97 10.94 10.28
N SER A 128 18.77 11.73 11.01
CA SER A 128 19.61 11.23 12.09
C SER A 128 18.76 10.52 13.16
N LYS A 129 19.36 9.62 13.94
CA LYS A 129 18.69 8.89 15.03
C LYS A 129 17.94 9.84 15.99
N GLU A 130 18.52 11.00 16.27
CA GLU A 130 17.97 12.05 17.12
C GLU A 130 16.85 12.86 16.45
N ALA A 131 16.99 13.23 15.18
CA ALA A 131 15.94 13.93 14.44
C ALA A 131 14.72 13.03 14.21
N ARG A 132 14.97 11.72 14.02
CA ARG A 132 13.96 10.66 14.11
C ARG A 132 13.26 10.72 15.46
N ALA A 133 14.00 10.61 16.58
CA ALA A 133 13.45 10.64 17.93
C ALA A 133 12.59 11.88 18.23
N LYS A 134 13.03 13.08 17.83
CA LYS A 134 12.29 14.34 18.03
C LYS A 134 10.99 14.43 17.22
N LYS A 135 11.02 14.01 15.95
CA LYS A 135 9.81 13.93 15.11
C LYS A 135 8.91 12.76 15.53
N TYR A 136 9.48 11.73 16.13
CA TYR A 136 8.77 10.59 16.68
C TYR A 136 7.96 10.98 17.92
N SER A 137 8.54 11.72 18.86
CA SER A 137 7.85 12.25 20.06
C SER A 137 6.57 13.03 19.71
N GLN A 138 6.55 13.79 18.61
CA GLN A 138 5.36 14.54 18.18
C GLN A 138 4.23 13.67 17.58
N ARG A 139 4.50 12.41 17.18
CA ARG A 139 3.50 11.48 16.60
C ARG A 139 3.03 10.40 17.57
N THR A 140 3.60 10.33 18.76
CA THR A 140 3.35 9.24 19.73
C THR A 140 2.02 9.39 20.46
N ARG A 141 1.31 10.52 20.32
CA ARG A 141 0.02 10.74 20.97
C ARG A 141 -1.16 10.35 20.08
N LYS A 142 -2.00 9.44 20.56
CA LYS A 142 -3.31 9.12 19.98
C LYS A 142 -4.38 9.52 20.98
N PHE A 143 -5.30 10.40 20.57
CA PHE A 143 -6.33 10.97 21.45
C PHE A 143 -5.79 11.61 22.74
N GLY A 144 -4.63 12.28 22.67
CA GLY A 144 -3.98 12.91 23.82
C GLY A 144 -3.20 11.95 24.73
N ILE A 145 -3.31 10.64 24.52
CA ILE A 145 -2.59 9.60 25.27
C ILE A 145 -1.32 9.22 24.51
N GLU A 146 -0.19 9.18 25.22
CA GLU A 146 1.07 8.70 24.65
C GLU A 146 1.06 7.18 24.48
N VAL A 147 1.41 6.71 23.29
CA VAL A 147 1.37 5.31 22.86
C VAL A 147 2.78 4.73 22.85
N PRO A 148 3.10 3.72 23.67
CA PRO A 148 4.43 3.14 23.73
C PRO A 148 4.81 2.44 22.43
N ARG A 149 6.11 2.21 22.24
CA ARG A 149 6.65 1.45 21.10
C ARG A 149 7.36 0.19 21.50
N THR A 150 7.86 0.17 22.71
CA THR A 150 8.58 -0.93 23.32
C THR A 150 7.88 -1.29 24.61
N VAL A 151 8.18 -2.49 25.12
CA VAL A 151 7.62 -2.91 26.41
C VAL A 151 8.20 -2.04 27.52
N GLU A 152 9.47 -1.66 27.41
CA GLU A 152 10.16 -0.76 28.32
C GLU A 152 9.52 0.63 28.36
N ASP A 153 9.16 1.18 27.19
CA ASP A 153 8.41 2.44 27.12
C ASP A 153 7.02 2.33 27.74
N ALA A 154 6.35 1.18 27.57
CA ALA A 154 5.04 0.95 28.15
C ALA A 154 5.10 0.99 29.68
N VAL A 155 6.10 0.32 30.27
CA VAL A 155 6.36 0.34 31.73
C VAL A 155 6.66 1.76 32.19
N ARG A 156 7.56 2.47 31.51
CA ARG A 156 7.92 3.85 31.84
C ARG A 156 6.70 4.79 31.81
N LEU A 157 5.85 4.70 30.79
CA LEU A 157 4.65 5.54 30.68
C LEU A 157 3.63 5.23 31.78
N ASP A 158 3.48 3.96 32.14
CA ASP A 158 2.62 3.54 33.23
C ASP A 158 3.13 4.10 34.58
N GLU A 159 4.45 4.04 34.84
CA GLU A 159 5.10 4.64 36.02
C GLU A 159 4.95 6.16 36.07
N GLU A 160 5.24 6.86 34.96
CA GLU A 160 5.11 8.32 34.85
C GLU A 160 3.66 8.79 35.10
N ASN A 161 2.67 8.00 34.70
CA ASN A 161 1.25 8.32 34.87
C ASN A 161 0.62 7.69 36.13
N GLY A 162 1.39 6.99 36.95
CA GLY A 162 0.91 6.33 38.18
C GLY A 162 -0.19 5.28 37.95
N ASN A 163 -0.16 4.55 36.83
CA ASN A 163 -1.13 3.49 36.51
C ASN A 163 -0.44 2.26 35.89
N THR A 164 -1.22 1.26 35.45
CA THR A 164 -0.73 0.00 34.85
C THR A 164 -1.38 -0.30 33.50
N LEU A 165 -1.97 0.70 32.84
CA LEU A 165 -2.90 0.46 31.72
C LEU A 165 -2.23 -0.22 30.52
N TRP A 166 -0.97 0.12 30.22
CA TRP A 166 -0.25 -0.53 29.13
C TRP A 166 0.24 -1.93 29.50
N GLN A 167 0.72 -2.10 30.73
CA GLN A 167 1.12 -3.41 31.27
C GLN A 167 -0.05 -4.38 31.33
N ASP A 168 -1.24 -3.92 31.73
CA ASP A 168 -2.48 -4.70 31.73
C ASP A 168 -2.87 -5.13 30.30
N ALA A 169 -2.70 -4.23 29.32
CA ALA A 169 -2.94 -4.55 27.92
C ALA A 169 -1.96 -5.61 27.38
N ILE A 170 -0.69 -5.54 27.77
CA ILE A 170 0.34 -6.54 27.43
C ILE A 170 -0.03 -7.89 28.07
N ALA A 171 -0.36 -7.90 29.36
CA ALA A 171 -0.72 -9.12 30.08
C ALA A 171 -1.94 -9.82 29.45
N LYS A 172 -2.94 -9.04 29.04
CA LYS A 172 -4.13 -9.55 28.34
C LYS A 172 -3.80 -10.20 27.00
N GLU A 173 -2.93 -9.57 26.21
CA GLU A 173 -2.46 -10.16 24.95
C GLU A 173 -1.67 -11.43 25.21
N MET A 174 -0.67 -11.39 26.10
CA MET A 174 0.19 -12.53 26.40
C MET A 174 -0.61 -13.71 26.95
N THR A 175 -1.62 -13.46 27.79
CA THR A 175 -2.54 -14.52 28.26
C THR A 175 -3.26 -15.19 27.11
N SER A 176 -3.67 -14.42 26.10
CA SER A 176 -4.37 -14.93 24.92
C SER A 176 -3.44 -15.73 24.02
N VAL A 177 -2.23 -15.22 23.72
CA VAL A 177 -1.34 -15.83 22.73
C VAL A 177 -0.45 -16.93 23.29
N ARG A 178 -0.26 -17.00 24.63
CA ARG A 178 0.63 -17.95 25.30
C ARG A 178 0.39 -19.42 24.90
N PHE A 179 -0.86 -19.80 24.63
CA PHE A 179 -1.21 -21.17 24.23
C PHE A 179 -0.54 -21.60 22.91
N GLY A 180 -0.20 -20.65 22.04
CA GLY A 180 0.52 -20.91 20.79
C GLY A 180 2.04 -20.98 20.93
N PHE A 181 2.59 -20.73 22.12
CA PHE A 181 4.04 -20.70 22.35
C PHE A 181 4.51 -21.88 23.19
N ARG A 182 5.61 -22.50 22.76
CA ARG A 182 6.40 -23.43 23.58
C ARG A 182 7.70 -22.75 23.99
N THR A 183 7.86 -22.51 25.29
CA THR A 183 9.11 -22.01 25.85
C THR A 183 10.13 -23.14 25.89
N LEU A 184 11.30 -22.92 25.28
CA LEU A 184 12.44 -23.83 25.37
C LEU A 184 13.16 -23.61 26.69
N LYS A 185 13.66 -24.68 27.31
CA LYS A 185 14.53 -24.56 28.49
C LYS A 185 15.92 -24.06 28.09
N ASP A 186 16.66 -23.52 29.06
CA ASP A 186 18.05 -23.11 28.83
C ASP A 186 18.89 -24.30 28.32
N GLY A 187 19.51 -24.12 27.16
CA GLY A 187 20.32 -25.13 26.47
C GLY A 187 19.52 -26.12 25.59
N GLU A 188 18.19 -26.05 25.57
CA GLU A 188 17.37 -26.85 24.66
C GLU A 188 17.52 -26.34 23.21
N LYS A 189 17.82 -27.26 22.28
CA LYS A 189 17.98 -26.90 20.87
C LYS A 189 16.62 -26.61 20.23
N VAL A 190 16.60 -25.61 19.35
CA VAL A 190 15.46 -25.32 18.49
C VAL A 190 15.14 -26.58 17.67
N PRO A 191 13.88 -27.05 17.63
CA PRO A 191 13.53 -28.23 16.86
C PRO A 191 13.82 -28.06 15.37
N VAL A 192 14.12 -29.17 14.72
CA VAL A 192 14.39 -29.20 13.27
C VAL A 192 13.14 -28.70 12.51
N GLY A 193 13.34 -27.83 11.53
CA GLY A 193 12.27 -27.25 10.72
C GLY A 193 11.71 -25.91 11.21
N PHE A 194 12.24 -25.35 12.31
CA PHE A 194 11.82 -24.03 12.80
C PHE A 194 12.77 -22.93 12.32
N LYS A 195 12.21 -21.84 11.79
CA LYS A 195 12.93 -20.62 11.41
C LYS A 195 12.80 -19.59 12.53
N PHE A 196 13.92 -18.96 12.89
CA PHE A 196 13.88 -17.84 13.82
C PHE A 196 13.14 -16.64 13.20
N ILE A 197 12.14 -16.14 13.91
CA ILE A 197 11.39 -14.92 13.57
C ILE A 197 11.45 -13.94 14.73
N ARG A 198 11.59 -12.66 14.42
CA ARG A 198 11.51 -11.62 15.44
C ARG A 198 10.05 -11.30 15.72
N CYS A 199 9.68 -11.29 16.99
CA CYS A 199 8.38 -10.78 17.43
C CYS A 199 8.54 -9.36 17.99
N HIS A 200 7.50 -8.54 17.86
CA HIS A 200 7.47 -7.21 18.43
C HIS A 200 6.06 -6.88 18.92
N MET A 201 5.99 -6.07 19.97
CA MET A 201 4.71 -5.62 20.52
C MET A 201 4.25 -4.36 19.80
N ILE A 202 3.00 -4.36 19.33
CA ILE A 202 2.34 -3.21 18.73
C ILE A 202 1.30 -2.66 19.70
N PHE A 203 1.31 -1.35 19.90
CA PHE A 203 0.42 -0.66 20.82
C PHE A 203 -0.56 0.26 20.10
N ASP A 204 -1.77 0.37 20.63
CA ASP A 204 -2.80 1.25 20.10
C ASP A 204 -3.77 1.72 21.20
N VAL A 205 -4.52 2.78 20.91
CA VAL A 205 -5.61 3.31 21.77
C VAL A 205 -6.94 3.18 21.03
N LYS A 206 -7.91 2.52 21.65
CA LYS A 206 -9.28 2.41 21.15
C LYS A 206 -10.02 3.75 21.26
N MET A 207 -10.86 4.08 20.29
CA MET A 207 -11.49 5.41 20.26
C MET A 207 -12.70 5.46 21.20
N GLU A 208 -13.37 4.32 21.38
CA GLU A 208 -14.65 4.19 22.06
C GLU A 208 -14.53 4.45 23.58
N ASP A 209 -13.48 3.89 24.18
CA ASP A 209 -13.25 3.86 25.63
C ASP A 209 -11.82 4.28 26.03
N PHE A 210 -11.03 4.77 25.06
CA PHE A 210 -9.60 5.01 25.20
C PHE A 210 -8.80 3.80 25.68
N ARG A 211 -9.33 2.57 25.63
CA ARG A 211 -8.62 1.42 26.19
C ARG A 211 -7.30 1.18 25.47
N ARG A 212 -6.30 0.81 26.27
CA ARG A 212 -4.96 0.49 25.81
C ARG A 212 -5.00 -0.89 25.18
N LYS A 213 -4.42 -1.04 24.00
CA LYS A 213 -4.37 -2.28 23.25
C LYS A 213 -2.92 -2.61 22.95
N ALA A 214 -2.53 -3.85 23.23
CA ALA A 214 -1.25 -4.41 22.84
C ALA A 214 -1.50 -5.64 21.94
N ARG A 215 -0.63 -5.89 20.96
CA ARG A 215 -0.65 -7.08 20.09
C ARG A 215 0.76 -7.59 19.85
N LEU A 216 1.00 -8.88 20.05
CA LEU A 216 2.27 -9.50 19.73
C LEU A 216 2.26 -9.90 18.25
N VAL A 217 3.16 -9.32 17.46
CA VAL A 217 3.20 -9.52 16.01
C VAL A 217 4.51 -10.16 15.59
N ALA A 218 4.40 -11.23 14.80
CA ALA A 218 5.53 -11.88 14.16
C ALA A 218 6.03 -11.04 12.97
N GLY A 219 7.35 -10.97 12.80
CA GLY A 219 8.00 -10.35 11.65
C GLY A 219 7.84 -11.20 10.39
N GLY A 220 6.65 -11.19 9.77
CA GLY A 220 6.33 -12.04 8.60
C GLY A 220 7.31 -11.92 7.43
N HIS A 221 7.93 -10.75 7.25
CA HIS A 221 9.00 -10.53 6.25
C HIS A 221 10.25 -11.42 6.42
N MET A 222 10.41 -12.08 7.58
CA MET A 222 11.52 -12.99 7.83
C MET A 222 11.25 -14.41 7.29
N THR A 223 10.05 -14.69 6.78
CA THR A 223 9.64 -16.02 6.33
C THR A 223 9.06 -15.95 4.93
N GLU A 224 9.45 -16.90 4.08
CA GLU A 224 8.82 -17.10 2.78
C GLU A 224 7.52 -17.86 3.01
N VAL A 225 6.41 -17.27 2.59
CA VAL A 225 5.08 -17.84 2.77
C VAL A 225 4.86 -18.88 1.68
N HIS A 226 4.40 -20.08 2.04
CA HIS A 226 4.03 -21.08 1.06
C HIS A 226 2.85 -20.55 0.22
N PRO A 227 2.84 -20.67 -1.12
CA PRO A 227 1.80 -20.10 -2.00
C PRO A 227 0.37 -20.52 -1.65
N SER A 228 0.21 -21.65 -0.97
CA SER A 228 -1.08 -22.19 -0.54
C SER A 228 -1.66 -21.54 0.74
N ILE A 229 -0.92 -20.68 1.45
CA ILE A 229 -1.46 -19.95 2.60
C ILE A 229 -2.23 -18.76 2.05
N THR A 230 -3.51 -18.97 1.78
CA THR A 230 -4.45 -17.93 1.37
C THR A 230 -4.57 -16.92 2.51
N TYR A 231 -4.09 -15.69 2.28
CA TYR A 231 -4.44 -14.58 3.16
C TYR A 231 -5.96 -14.51 3.28
N ALA A 232 -6.48 -14.23 4.48
CA ALA A 232 -7.88 -13.86 4.62
C ALA A 232 -8.12 -12.61 3.76
N SER A 233 -8.77 -12.79 2.60
CA SER A 233 -9.09 -11.69 1.72
C SER A 233 -9.97 -10.70 2.47
N VAL A 234 -9.53 -9.45 2.57
CA VAL A 234 -10.36 -8.39 3.13
C VAL A 234 -11.56 -8.22 2.19
N VAL A 235 -12.75 -8.53 2.69
CA VAL A 235 -13.98 -8.45 1.90
C VAL A 235 -14.28 -6.98 1.59
N SER A 236 -14.52 -6.64 0.32
CA SER A 236 -14.86 -5.27 -0.06
C SER A 236 -16.23 -4.88 0.51
N ARG A 237 -16.45 -3.58 0.72
CA ARG A 237 -17.75 -3.05 1.15
C ARG A 237 -18.89 -3.41 0.18
N GLU A 238 -18.59 -3.48 -1.11
CA GLU A 238 -19.56 -3.81 -2.16
C GLU A 238 -19.99 -5.27 -2.06
N THR A 239 -19.05 -6.19 -1.83
CA THR A 239 -19.35 -7.61 -1.59
C THR A 239 -20.24 -7.80 -0.36
N VAL A 240 -19.94 -7.10 0.75
CA VAL A 240 -20.78 -7.14 1.96
C VAL A 240 -22.20 -6.62 1.67
N ARG A 241 -22.33 -5.52 0.92
CA ARG A 241 -23.65 -4.98 0.53
C ARG A 241 -24.45 -5.96 -0.30
N ILE A 242 -23.83 -6.56 -1.32
CA ILE A 242 -24.49 -7.56 -2.18
C ILE A 242 -24.97 -8.75 -1.35
N ALA A 243 -24.14 -9.27 -0.45
CA ALA A 243 -24.51 -10.37 0.44
C ALA A 243 -25.70 -10.02 1.34
N LEU A 244 -25.71 -8.83 1.94
CA LEU A 244 -26.82 -8.35 2.77
C LEU A 244 -28.10 -8.12 1.96
N THR A 245 -27.99 -7.60 0.72
CA THR A 245 -29.15 -7.44 -0.18
C THR A 245 -29.74 -8.78 -0.57
N LEU A 246 -28.90 -9.78 -0.88
CA LEU A 246 -29.35 -11.14 -1.17
C LEU A 246 -30.04 -11.78 0.04
N ALA A 247 -29.49 -11.61 1.24
CA ALA A 247 -30.12 -12.09 2.46
C ALA A 247 -31.52 -11.45 2.66
N ALA A 248 -31.65 -10.15 2.44
CA ALA A 248 -32.93 -9.45 2.55
C ALA A 248 -33.96 -9.93 1.49
N LEU A 249 -33.55 -10.11 0.24
CA LEU A 249 -34.42 -10.62 -0.83
C LEU A 249 -34.92 -12.04 -0.56
N ASN A 250 -34.10 -12.88 0.08
CA ASN A 250 -34.44 -14.25 0.39
C ASN A 250 -35.00 -14.43 1.81
N GLN A 251 -35.32 -13.34 2.52
CA GLN A 251 -35.89 -13.36 3.87
C GLN A 251 -35.01 -14.16 4.86
N MET A 252 -33.69 -14.09 4.68
CA MET A 252 -32.72 -14.78 5.52
C MET A 252 -32.36 -13.93 6.74
N ASP A 253 -32.21 -14.60 7.88
CA ASP A 253 -31.73 -13.98 9.11
C ASP A 253 -30.21 -13.72 9.04
N VAL A 254 -29.79 -12.48 9.35
CA VAL A 254 -28.39 -12.08 9.29
C VAL A 254 -27.79 -12.19 10.69
N LYS A 255 -26.87 -13.14 10.85
CA LYS A 255 -26.14 -13.33 12.11
C LYS A 255 -24.74 -12.74 12.00
N THR A 256 -24.32 -12.02 13.03
CA THR A 256 -22.97 -11.50 13.16
C THR A 256 -22.28 -12.18 14.34
N ALA A 257 -20.99 -12.47 14.18
CA ALA A 257 -20.14 -12.98 15.24
C ALA A 257 -18.81 -12.21 15.21
N ASP A 258 -18.32 -11.85 16.38
CA ASP A 258 -16.98 -11.26 16.53
C ASP A 258 -16.02 -12.35 17.03
N ILE A 259 -14.97 -12.61 16.24
CA ILE A 259 -13.91 -13.54 16.65
C ILE A 259 -12.85 -12.71 17.36
N GLN A 260 -12.85 -12.79 18.70
CA GLN A 260 -11.98 -11.97 19.54
C GLN A 260 -10.48 -12.18 19.26
N ASN A 261 -10.08 -13.43 18.99
CA ASN A 261 -8.73 -13.83 18.62
C ASN A 261 -8.80 -14.93 17.55
N ALA A 262 -8.16 -14.71 16.40
CA ALA A 262 -7.90 -15.74 15.39
C ALA A 262 -6.40 -16.00 15.38
N PHE A 263 -6.00 -17.26 15.52
CA PHE A 263 -4.61 -17.73 15.52
C PHE A 263 -4.30 -18.41 14.19
#